data_AF-A0A4R5BBC5-F1
#
_entry.id   AF-A0A4R5BBC5-F1
#
_cell.length_a   1.000
_cell.length_b   1.000
_cell.length_c   1.000
_cell.angle_alpha   90.00
_cell.angle_beta   90.00
_cell.angle_gamma   90.00
#
_symmetry.space_group_name_H-M   'P 1'
#
loop_
_entity.id
_entity.type
_entity.pdbx_description
1 polymer ?
#
loop_
_entity_poly.entity_id
_entity_poly.type
_entity_poly.pdbx_seq_one_letter_code
_entity_poly.pdbx_strand_id
1 'polypeptide(L)'
;MKKHLLFTSVPGFGHVNPTLALVTELLDRGHRVTYAVGADAIEPVRATGAEVVELPTKIPEVGGRGQHFTAERMQTMAEFFVDDVRQCLPVLLDHFGEAPPDAVCSDGMTAYGRMLAEKLGIPAIALVPNFAGNEKFDLRTAVMAEHAQAMGSPPPDALLRLKTALSELGTEFDVEAPSFIGGAPAALNLVFLPEEFQLEHETFDERFRFIGPLLGDRADEPYSPADPQRPLLFISLGTAFNERPEFYRSCIEAFADGPWQVAMSVGWRIDLAELGEIPPTFDVRRSFPQPAVLRHAKAFVSHAGMNSTMEFVSFRTETMNVINT
;
A
#
# COMPACT_ATOMS: atom_id res chain seq x y z
N MET A 1 15.58 -1.25 26.35
CA MET A 1 14.78 -2.43 26.72
C MET A 1 14.24 -3.05 25.45
N LYS A 2 14.25 -4.39 25.34
CA LYS A 2 13.62 -5.09 24.21
C LYS A 2 12.11 -4.91 24.28
N LYS A 3 11.45 -4.89 23.13
CA LYS A 3 10.00 -4.69 22.99
C LYS A 3 9.43 -5.73 22.04
N HIS A 4 8.18 -6.12 22.25
CA HIS A 4 7.39 -6.92 21.32
C HIS A 4 6.43 -6.00 20.57
N LEU A 5 6.57 -5.92 19.25
CA LEU A 5 5.75 -5.06 18.41
C LEU A 5 4.92 -5.93 17.46
N LEU A 6 3.61 -5.70 17.43
CA LEU A 6 2.72 -6.30 16.44
C LEU A 6 2.57 -5.36 15.25
N PHE A 7 2.77 -5.85 14.04
CA PHE A 7 2.45 -5.13 12.80
C PHE A 7 1.19 -5.71 12.18
N THR A 8 0.29 -4.85 11.71
CA THR A 8 -0.89 -5.22 10.91
C THR A 8 -0.95 -4.38 9.66
N SER A 9 -1.27 -5.01 8.53
CA SER A 9 -1.35 -4.33 7.23
C SER A 9 -2.48 -4.90 6.39
N VAL A 10 -3.03 -4.07 5.52
CA VAL A 10 -3.82 -4.53 4.37
C VAL A 10 -2.99 -5.59 3.61
N PRO A 11 -3.59 -6.69 3.13
CA PRO A 11 -2.90 -7.72 2.34
C PRO A 11 -2.62 -7.24 0.90
N GLY A 12 -1.92 -6.11 0.77
CA GLY A 12 -1.49 -5.51 -0.48
C GLY A 12 -0.04 -5.04 -0.37
N PHE A 13 0.79 -5.37 -1.37
CA PHE A 13 2.22 -5.04 -1.38
C PHE A 13 2.51 -3.53 -1.24
N GLY A 14 1.57 -2.67 -1.67
CA GLY A 14 1.66 -1.22 -1.47
C GLY A 14 1.67 -0.78 0.00
N HIS A 15 1.12 -1.59 0.90
CA HIS A 15 1.03 -1.32 2.33
C HIS A 15 2.10 -2.09 3.11
N VAL A 16 2.39 -3.33 2.69
CA VAL A 16 3.38 -4.17 3.34
C VAL A 16 4.81 -3.71 3.06
N ASN A 17 5.18 -3.47 1.79
CA ASN A 17 6.58 -3.22 1.41
C ASN A 17 7.25 -2.06 2.15
N PRO A 18 6.61 -0.90 2.37
CA PRO A 18 7.22 0.21 3.11
C PRO A 18 7.62 -0.15 4.54
N THR A 19 6.94 -1.13 5.14
CA THR A 19 7.13 -1.51 6.55
C THR A 19 8.28 -2.49 6.75
N LEU A 20 8.67 -3.25 5.71
CA LEU A 20 9.60 -4.39 5.85
C LEU A 20 10.99 -3.97 6.33
N ALA A 21 11.50 -2.85 5.84
CA ALA A 21 12.80 -2.31 6.26
C ALA A 21 12.77 -1.84 7.72
N LEU A 22 11.65 -1.24 8.18
CA LEU A 22 11.46 -0.89 9.59
C LEU A 22 11.40 -2.15 10.47
N VAL A 23 10.71 -3.20 10.01
CA VAL A 23 10.64 -4.49 10.71
C VAL A 23 12.04 -5.10 10.86
N THR A 24 12.83 -5.11 9.79
CA THR A 24 14.21 -5.63 9.78
C THR A 24 15.08 -4.86 10.78
N GLU A 25 15.05 -3.52 10.73
CA GLU A 25 15.81 -2.67 11.67
C GLU A 25 15.39 -2.90 13.13
N LEU A 26 14.11 -3.13 13.41
CA LEU A 26 13.63 -3.45 14.77
C LEU A 26 14.16 -4.80 15.26
N LEU A 27 14.18 -5.81 14.38
CA LEU A 27 14.73 -7.13 14.68
C LEU A 27 16.25 -7.05 14.94
N ASP A 28 16.99 -6.29 14.14
CA ASP A 28 18.44 -6.09 14.30
C ASP A 28 18.79 -5.40 15.63
N ARG A 29 17.92 -4.51 16.10
CA ARG A 29 18.03 -3.89 17.44
C ARG A 29 17.62 -4.83 18.58
N GLY A 30 17.23 -6.06 18.26
CA GLY A 30 16.88 -7.12 19.21
C GLY A 30 15.46 -7.03 19.76
N HIS A 31 14.56 -6.29 19.10
CA HIS A 31 13.12 -6.34 19.39
C HIS A 31 12.52 -7.65 18.85
N ARG A 32 11.38 -8.05 19.41
CA ARG A 32 10.54 -9.12 18.85
C ARG A 32 9.49 -8.46 17.97
N VAL A 33 9.35 -8.93 16.74
CA VAL A 33 8.30 -8.46 15.83
C VAL A 33 7.42 -9.64 15.44
N THR A 34 6.12 -9.49 15.67
CA THR A 34 5.10 -10.35 15.07
C THR A 34 4.35 -9.52 14.04
N TYR A 35 4.07 -10.10 12.88
CA TYR A 35 3.40 -9.43 11.78
C TYR A 35 2.19 -10.26 11.37
N ALA A 36 1.00 -9.68 11.50
CA ALA A 36 -0.25 -10.30 11.12
C ALA A 36 -0.70 -9.77 9.75
N VAL A 37 -0.85 -10.68 8.77
CA VAL A 37 -1.15 -10.32 7.38
C VAL A 37 -1.83 -11.47 6.64
N GLY A 38 -2.51 -11.17 5.53
CA GLY A 38 -3.08 -12.19 4.64
C GLY A 38 -2.03 -12.99 3.88
N ALA A 39 -2.44 -14.15 3.37
CA ALA A 39 -1.57 -15.17 2.76
C ALA A 39 -0.58 -14.64 1.70
N ASP A 40 -1.03 -13.72 0.85
CA ASP A 40 -0.25 -13.20 -0.30
C ASP A 40 1.02 -12.43 0.13
N ALA A 41 1.10 -11.97 1.38
CA ALA A 41 2.23 -11.20 1.90
C ALA A 41 3.03 -11.93 3.00
N ILE A 42 2.71 -13.20 3.29
CA ILE A 42 3.41 -13.99 4.33
C ILE A 42 4.90 -14.13 4.01
N GLU A 43 5.25 -14.50 2.77
CA GLU A 43 6.64 -14.80 2.41
C GLU A 43 7.57 -13.58 2.48
N PRO A 44 7.22 -12.40 1.93
CA PRO A 44 8.03 -11.18 2.12
C PRO A 44 8.22 -10.80 3.58
N VAL A 45 7.19 -10.97 4.41
CA VAL A 45 7.28 -10.69 5.85
C VAL A 45 8.20 -11.70 6.52
N ARG A 46 8.03 -12.99 6.25
CA ARG A 46 8.88 -14.06 6.81
C ARG A 46 10.35 -13.88 6.45
N ALA A 47 10.63 -13.36 5.25
CA ALA A 47 11.99 -13.07 4.80
C ALA A 47 12.72 -12.03 5.68
N THR A 48 12.01 -11.18 6.41
CA THR A 48 12.61 -10.25 7.39
C THR A 48 13.05 -10.93 8.69
N GLY A 49 12.58 -12.15 8.96
CA GLY A 49 12.77 -12.85 10.23
C GLY A 49 11.67 -12.58 11.28
N ALA A 50 10.63 -11.81 10.94
CA ALA A 50 9.48 -11.62 11.83
C ALA A 50 8.67 -12.91 12.01
N GLU A 51 8.06 -13.06 13.19
CA GLU A 51 7.03 -14.08 13.42
C GLU A 51 5.78 -13.70 12.62
N VAL A 52 5.13 -14.67 11.96
CA VAL A 52 3.95 -14.39 11.12
C VAL A 52 2.70 -14.97 11.75
N VAL A 53 1.63 -14.16 11.78
CA VAL A 53 0.26 -14.60 12.06
C VAL A 53 -0.55 -14.45 10.77
N GLU A 54 -1.05 -15.55 10.24
CA GLU A 54 -1.91 -15.51 9.06
C GLU A 54 -3.29 -14.98 9.44
N LEU A 55 -3.73 -13.94 8.75
CA LEU A 55 -5.07 -13.40 8.88
C LEU A 55 -5.95 -13.88 7.71
N PRO A 56 -7.23 -14.21 7.97
CA PRO A 56 -8.19 -14.61 6.93
C PRO A 56 -8.68 -13.39 6.13
N THR A 57 -7.74 -12.67 5.49
CA THR A 57 -8.02 -11.43 4.76
C THR A 57 -7.47 -11.51 3.35
N LYS A 58 -8.25 -10.99 2.40
CA LYS A 58 -7.87 -10.86 1.00
C LYS A 58 -8.59 -9.67 0.39
N ILE A 59 -7.85 -8.75 -0.22
CA ILE A 59 -8.46 -7.62 -0.95
C ILE A 59 -9.40 -8.22 -2.00
N PRO A 60 -10.69 -7.85 -2.01
CA PRO A 60 -11.62 -8.40 -2.97
C PRO A 60 -11.28 -7.88 -4.37
N GLU A 61 -11.53 -8.73 -5.37
CA GLU A 61 -11.44 -8.31 -6.76
C GLU A 61 -12.61 -7.40 -7.08
N VAL A 62 -12.37 -6.09 -6.98
CA VAL A 62 -13.36 -5.10 -7.35
C VAL A 62 -13.29 -4.94 -8.88
N GLY A 63 -14.15 -5.68 -9.59
CA GLY A 63 -14.13 -5.79 -11.05
C GLY A 63 -14.14 -4.45 -11.81
N GLY A 64 -13.58 -4.47 -13.02
CA GLY A 64 -13.49 -3.34 -13.94
C GLY A 64 -12.06 -3.05 -14.40
N ARG A 65 -11.87 -2.72 -15.68
CA ARG A 65 -10.58 -2.23 -16.20
C ARG A 65 -10.41 -0.77 -15.76
N GLY A 66 -9.43 -0.50 -14.88
CA GLY A 66 -9.00 0.87 -14.56
C GLY A 66 -9.35 1.40 -13.16
N GLN A 67 -9.14 2.71 -12.96
CA GLN A 67 -9.16 3.40 -11.66
C GLN A 67 -10.51 4.08 -11.33
N HIS A 68 -11.64 3.66 -11.91
CA HIS A 68 -12.90 4.40 -11.72
C HIS A 68 -13.48 4.19 -10.31
N PHE A 69 -13.72 5.27 -9.56
CA PHE A 69 -14.47 5.25 -8.30
C PHE A 69 -15.98 5.18 -8.61
N THR A 70 -16.62 4.04 -8.36
CA THR A 70 -18.07 3.84 -8.56
C THR A 70 -18.76 3.52 -7.24
N ALA A 71 -20.08 3.75 -7.14
CA ALA A 71 -20.87 3.38 -5.95
C ALA A 71 -20.75 1.89 -5.61
N GLU A 72 -20.78 1.01 -6.61
CA GLU A 72 -20.65 -0.44 -6.43
C GLU A 72 -19.30 -0.80 -5.80
N ARG A 73 -18.21 -0.22 -6.32
CA ARG A 73 -16.87 -0.44 -5.76
C ARG A 73 -16.78 0.04 -4.31
N MET A 74 -17.34 1.20 -4.00
CA MET A 74 -17.38 1.72 -2.64
C MET A 74 -18.18 0.82 -1.70
N GLN A 75 -19.31 0.27 -2.16
CA GLN A 75 -20.11 -0.68 -1.40
C GLN A 75 -19.31 -1.96 -1.12
N THR A 76 -18.67 -2.55 -2.14
CA THR A 76 -17.82 -3.75 -1.96
C THR A 76 -16.69 -3.50 -0.97
N MET A 77 -16.05 -2.32 -1.01
CA MET A 77 -15.00 -1.96 -0.06
C MET A 77 -15.53 -1.77 1.36
N ALA A 78 -16.73 -1.21 1.51
CA ALA A 78 -17.36 -1.02 2.82
C ALA A 78 -17.79 -2.36 3.45
N GLU A 79 -18.37 -3.26 2.65
CA GLU A 79 -18.71 -4.63 3.07
C GLU A 79 -17.45 -5.40 3.46
N PHE A 80 -16.42 -5.36 2.62
CA PHE A 80 -15.12 -5.95 2.92
C PHE A 80 -14.53 -5.42 4.23
N PHE A 81 -14.53 -4.10 4.45
CA PHE A 81 -13.98 -3.52 5.68
C PHE A 81 -14.64 -4.06 6.95
N VAL A 82 -15.97 -4.20 6.94
CA VAL A 82 -16.72 -4.76 8.07
C VAL A 82 -16.38 -6.23 8.27
N ASP A 83 -16.40 -7.02 7.20
CA ASP A 83 -16.11 -8.46 7.26
C ASP A 83 -14.67 -8.73 7.67
N ASP A 84 -13.73 -7.92 7.19
CA ASP A 84 -12.30 -8.00 7.51
C ASP A 84 -12.05 -7.83 9.01
N VAL A 85 -12.74 -6.88 9.66
CA VAL A 85 -12.69 -6.73 11.12
C VAL A 85 -13.28 -7.96 11.83
N ARG A 86 -14.48 -8.42 11.42
CA ARG A 86 -15.14 -9.58 12.05
C ARG A 86 -14.31 -10.85 11.96
N GLN A 87 -13.53 -11.01 10.88
CA GLN A 87 -12.73 -12.21 10.66
C GLN A 87 -11.33 -12.10 11.30
N CYS A 88 -10.68 -10.93 11.23
CA CYS A 88 -9.30 -10.78 11.68
C CYS A 88 -9.17 -10.51 13.18
N LEU A 89 -10.05 -9.68 13.76
CA LEU A 89 -9.92 -9.29 15.17
C LEU A 89 -10.02 -10.48 16.15
N PRO A 90 -10.92 -11.47 15.96
CA PRO A 90 -10.94 -12.65 16.82
C PRO A 90 -9.64 -13.46 16.80
N VAL A 91 -9.00 -13.60 15.63
CA VAL A 91 -7.70 -14.31 15.50
C VAL A 91 -6.62 -13.58 16.30
N LEU A 92 -6.60 -12.26 16.23
CA LEU A 92 -5.64 -11.45 16.99
C LEU A 92 -5.91 -11.50 18.50
N LEU A 93 -7.18 -11.48 18.92
CA LEU A 93 -7.53 -11.60 20.33
C LEU A 93 -7.16 -12.97 20.92
N ASP A 94 -7.37 -14.04 20.16
CA ASP A 94 -6.95 -15.40 20.55
C ASP A 94 -5.41 -15.48 20.70
N HIS A 95 -4.67 -14.88 19.76
CA HIS A 95 -3.21 -14.92 19.77
C HIS A 95 -2.56 -14.03 20.85
N PHE A 96 -3.10 -12.83 21.09
CA PHE A 96 -2.47 -11.80 21.93
C PHE A 96 -3.18 -11.54 23.27
N GLY A 97 -4.32 -12.18 23.54
CA GLY A 97 -5.12 -11.93 24.74
C GLY A 97 -4.40 -12.26 26.05
N GLU A 98 -3.63 -13.35 26.09
CA GLU A 98 -2.87 -13.76 27.29
C GLU A 98 -1.48 -13.11 27.39
N ALA A 99 -0.89 -12.77 26.25
CA ALA A 99 0.43 -12.16 26.16
C ALA A 99 0.43 -10.99 25.17
N PRO A 100 -0.09 -9.80 25.58
CA PRO A 100 -0.15 -8.63 24.73
C PRO A 100 1.23 -8.16 24.27
N PRO A 101 1.38 -7.67 23.02
CA PRO A 101 2.58 -6.97 22.61
C PRO A 101 2.69 -5.62 23.35
N ASP A 102 3.87 -5.00 23.32
CA ASP A 102 4.09 -3.68 23.91
C ASP A 102 3.39 -2.55 23.12
N ALA A 103 3.12 -2.75 21.83
CA ALA A 103 2.37 -1.83 20.97
C ALA A 103 1.90 -2.53 19.68
N VAL A 104 0.89 -1.95 19.03
CA VAL A 104 0.40 -2.34 17.70
C VAL A 104 0.71 -1.25 16.68
N CYS A 105 1.51 -1.58 15.67
CA CYS A 105 1.78 -0.80 14.48
C CYS A 105 0.75 -1.17 13.39
N SER A 106 -0.29 -0.36 13.20
CA SER A 106 -1.42 -0.68 12.33
C SER A 106 -1.47 0.21 11.11
N ASP A 107 -1.61 -0.40 9.93
CA ASP A 107 -1.93 0.31 8.69
C ASP A 107 -3.27 1.07 8.82
N GLY A 108 -3.28 2.32 8.35
CA GLY A 108 -4.42 3.22 8.45
C GLY A 108 -5.66 2.81 7.63
N MET A 109 -5.56 1.84 6.73
CA MET A 109 -6.70 1.28 6.00
C MET A 109 -7.33 0.06 6.68
N THR A 110 -6.73 -0.46 7.75
CA THR A 110 -7.30 -1.53 8.56
C THR A 110 -7.78 -1.01 9.91
N ALA A 111 -8.89 -1.54 10.42
CA ALA A 111 -9.41 -1.16 11.74
C ALA A 111 -9.03 -2.14 12.86
N TYR A 112 -8.88 -3.42 12.53
CA TYR A 112 -8.70 -4.48 13.54
C TYR A 112 -7.43 -4.30 14.40
N GLY A 113 -6.35 -3.74 13.86
CA GLY A 113 -5.13 -3.47 14.65
C GLY A 113 -5.35 -2.38 15.71
N ARG A 114 -6.02 -1.29 15.36
CA ARG A 114 -6.40 -0.23 16.31
C ARG A 114 -7.39 -0.72 17.35
N MET A 115 -8.39 -1.49 16.92
CA MET A 115 -9.39 -2.09 17.82
C MET A 115 -8.75 -3.08 18.80
N LEU A 116 -7.78 -3.90 18.35
CA LEU A 116 -7.01 -4.77 19.24
C LEU A 116 -6.23 -3.96 20.28
N ALA A 117 -5.55 -2.89 19.87
CA ALA A 117 -4.77 -2.06 20.77
C ALA A 117 -5.66 -1.44 21.86
N GLU A 118 -6.83 -0.94 21.49
CA GLU A 118 -7.83 -0.44 22.45
C GLU A 118 -8.31 -1.54 23.38
N LYS A 119 -8.70 -2.70 22.84
CA LYS A 119 -9.21 -3.83 23.63
C LYS A 119 -8.20 -4.34 24.67
N LEU A 120 -6.92 -4.32 24.32
CA LEU A 120 -5.83 -4.74 25.20
C LEU A 120 -5.27 -3.60 26.08
N GLY A 121 -5.71 -2.36 25.87
CA GLY A 121 -5.22 -1.18 26.60
C GLY A 121 -3.75 -0.84 26.32
N ILE A 122 -3.26 -1.13 25.11
CA ILE A 122 -1.87 -0.92 24.69
C ILE A 122 -1.75 0.19 23.62
N PRO A 123 -0.56 0.81 23.45
CA PRO A 123 -0.36 1.85 22.45
C PRO A 123 -0.61 1.39 21.02
N ALA A 124 -1.32 2.21 20.24
CA ALA A 124 -1.45 2.09 18.79
C ALA A 124 -0.53 3.10 18.08
N ILE A 125 0.18 2.63 17.06
CA ILE A 125 1.04 3.42 16.17
C ILE A 125 0.47 3.28 14.76
N ALA A 126 0.11 4.37 14.11
CA ALA A 126 -0.39 4.31 12.73
C ALA A 126 0.78 4.18 11.74
N LEU A 127 0.64 3.28 10.78
CA LEU A 127 1.52 3.15 9.62
C LEU A 127 0.84 3.81 8.43
N VAL A 128 1.51 4.78 7.82
CA VAL A 128 0.93 5.65 6.80
C VAL A 128 1.77 5.60 5.52
N PRO A 129 1.50 4.64 4.61
CA PRO A 129 2.27 4.46 3.37
C PRO A 129 1.90 5.46 2.26
N ASN A 130 1.00 6.41 2.54
CA ASN A 130 0.52 7.43 1.62
C ASN A 130 0.47 8.80 2.31
N PHE A 131 -0.13 9.82 1.67
CA PHE A 131 -0.37 11.11 2.29
C PHE A 131 -1.09 10.93 3.62
N ALA A 132 -0.55 11.53 4.67
CA ALA A 132 -1.16 11.55 5.97
C ALA A 132 -2.40 12.44 5.96
N GLY A 133 -3.35 12.11 6.84
CA GLY A 133 -4.53 12.91 7.14
C GLY A 133 -4.53 13.37 8.59
N ASN A 134 -5.06 14.57 8.85
CA ASN A 134 -5.29 15.17 10.15
C ASN A 134 -6.65 15.90 10.17
N GLU A 135 -6.91 16.67 11.22
CA GLU A 135 -8.18 17.39 11.39
C GLU A 135 -8.40 18.52 10.36
N LYS A 136 -7.35 18.98 9.67
CA LYS A 136 -7.37 20.07 8.68
C LYS A 136 -7.30 19.56 7.24
N PHE A 137 -6.65 18.42 7.01
CA PHE A 137 -6.42 17.84 5.69
C PHE A 137 -6.64 16.33 5.71
N ASP A 138 -7.49 15.81 4.83
CA ASP A 138 -7.63 14.36 4.60
C ASP A 138 -7.84 14.12 3.10
N LEU A 139 -6.80 13.59 2.43
CA LEU A 139 -6.83 13.39 0.98
C LEU A 139 -7.97 12.46 0.56
N ARG A 140 -8.27 11.42 1.35
CA ARG A 140 -9.35 10.49 1.03
C ARG A 140 -10.69 11.22 0.97
N THR A 141 -10.97 12.07 1.94
CA THR A 141 -12.17 12.91 1.97
C THR A 141 -12.19 13.88 0.78
N ALA A 142 -11.06 14.50 0.44
CA ALA A 142 -10.97 15.41 -0.71
C ALA A 142 -11.24 14.69 -2.05
N VAL A 143 -10.62 13.53 -2.28
CA VAL A 143 -10.81 12.71 -3.49
C VAL A 143 -12.27 12.24 -3.60
N MET A 144 -12.87 11.81 -2.48
CA MET A 144 -14.27 11.41 -2.46
C MET A 144 -15.21 12.57 -2.79
N ALA A 145 -14.90 13.79 -2.32
CA ALA A 145 -15.67 14.98 -2.65
C ALA A 145 -15.56 15.34 -4.14
N GLU A 146 -14.36 15.26 -4.72
CA GLU A 146 -14.12 15.52 -6.15
C GLU A 146 -14.88 14.52 -7.04
N HIS A 147 -14.89 13.24 -6.67
CA HIS A 147 -15.53 12.18 -7.43
C HIS A 147 -17.01 11.95 -7.07
N ALA A 148 -17.59 12.78 -6.20
CA ALA A 148 -18.95 12.57 -5.69
C ALA A 148 -20.01 12.48 -6.81
N GLN A 149 -19.85 13.25 -7.89
CA GLN A 149 -20.75 13.18 -9.05
C GLN A 149 -20.63 11.86 -9.81
N ALA A 150 -19.41 11.35 -10.00
CA ALA A 150 -19.15 10.10 -10.72
C ALA A 150 -19.52 8.86 -9.89
N MET A 151 -19.31 8.92 -8.57
CA MET A 151 -19.75 7.89 -7.64
C MET A 151 -21.28 7.87 -7.52
N GLY A 152 -21.94 9.01 -7.71
CA GLY A 152 -23.33 9.20 -7.33
C GLY A 152 -23.50 9.24 -5.81
N SER A 153 -24.71 9.50 -5.34
CA SER A 153 -25.03 9.35 -3.92
C SER A 153 -25.22 7.87 -3.60
N PRO A 154 -24.54 7.32 -2.59
CA PRO A 154 -24.89 5.99 -2.11
C PRO A 154 -26.37 5.98 -1.69
N PRO A 155 -27.10 4.89 -1.92
CA PRO A 155 -28.46 4.75 -1.42
C PRO A 155 -28.50 5.02 0.09
N PRO A 156 -29.45 5.82 0.63
CA PRO A 156 -29.50 6.15 2.05
C PRO A 156 -29.50 4.92 2.97
N ASP A 157 -30.10 3.82 2.52
CA ASP A 157 -30.10 2.53 3.20
C ASP A 157 -28.73 1.86 3.24
N ALA A 158 -27.86 2.06 2.23
CA ALA A 158 -26.50 1.54 2.23
C ALA A 158 -25.63 2.25 3.27
N LEU A 159 -25.72 3.59 3.36
CA LEU A 159 -25.04 4.37 4.40
C LEU A 159 -25.50 4.00 5.80
N LEU A 160 -26.82 3.84 5.99
CA LEU A 160 -27.37 3.41 7.27
C LEU A 160 -26.88 2.01 7.64
N ARG A 161 -26.89 1.06 6.69
CA ARG A 161 -26.37 -0.31 6.90
C ARG A 161 -24.91 -0.31 7.33
N LEU A 162 -24.06 0.46 6.65
CA LEU A 162 -22.65 0.59 7.02
C LEU A 162 -22.50 1.18 8.43
N LYS A 163 -23.19 2.27 8.75
CA LYS A 163 -23.14 2.89 10.07
C LYS A 163 -23.58 1.92 11.17
N THR A 164 -24.68 1.20 10.96
CA THR A 164 -25.16 0.18 11.90
C THR A 164 -24.13 -0.92 12.08
N ALA A 165 -23.57 -1.46 11.00
CA ALA A 165 -22.54 -2.49 11.07
C ALA A 165 -21.30 -2.03 11.84
N LEU A 166 -20.80 -0.81 11.61
CA LEU A 166 -19.66 -0.25 12.36
C LEU A 166 -19.98 -0.09 13.86
N SER A 167 -21.20 0.34 14.19
CA SER A 167 -21.67 0.44 15.59
C SER A 167 -21.81 -0.93 16.27
N GLU A 168 -22.25 -1.94 15.52
CA GLU A 168 -22.32 -3.32 15.99
C GLU A 168 -20.92 -3.85 16.29
N LEU A 169 -19.92 -3.60 15.42
CA LEU A 169 -18.53 -3.98 15.67
C LEU A 169 -18.00 -3.40 16.98
N GLY A 170 -18.19 -2.09 17.21
CA GLY A 170 -17.76 -1.46 18.45
C GLY A 170 -18.42 -2.08 19.68
N THR A 171 -19.72 -2.42 19.59
CA THR A 171 -20.46 -3.06 20.69
C THR A 171 -20.04 -4.52 20.91
N GLU A 172 -19.85 -5.28 19.83
CA GLU A 172 -19.47 -6.70 19.84
C GLU A 172 -18.10 -6.90 20.47
N PHE A 173 -17.14 -6.05 20.11
CA PHE A 173 -15.77 -6.13 20.63
C PHE A 173 -15.53 -5.26 21.86
N ASP A 174 -16.51 -4.44 22.27
CA ASP A 174 -16.44 -3.52 23.42
C ASP A 174 -15.22 -2.58 23.28
N VAL A 175 -15.25 -1.81 22.19
CA VAL A 175 -14.29 -0.79 21.76
C VAL A 175 -15.02 0.33 21.01
N GLU A 176 -14.35 1.45 20.73
CA GLU A 176 -14.90 2.50 19.88
C GLU A 176 -15.23 1.96 18.48
N ALA A 177 -16.39 2.36 17.94
CA ALA A 177 -16.81 1.97 16.61
C ALA A 177 -15.79 2.49 15.56
N PRO A 178 -15.27 1.63 14.67
CA PRO A 178 -14.28 2.05 13.70
C PRO A 178 -14.88 2.99 12.64
N SER A 179 -14.06 3.87 12.09
CA SER A 179 -14.44 4.70 10.94
C SER A 179 -14.00 4.06 9.63
N PHE A 180 -14.93 3.93 8.68
CA PHE A 180 -14.60 3.47 7.32
C PHE A 180 -13.82 4.53 6.54
N ILE A 181 -14.16 5.81 6.70
CA ILE A 181 -13.56 6.96 6.01
C ILE A 181 -13.11 8.01 7.03
N GLY A 182 -11.94 8.61 6.82
CA GLY A 182 -11.25 9.44 7.81
C GLY A 182 -10.98 8.73 9.14
N GLY A 183 -10.81 9.52 10.18
CA GLY A 183 -10.57 9.08 11.56
C GLY A 183 -9.63 10.03 12.27
N ALA A 184 -9.72 10.10 13.60
CA ALA A 184 -8.74 10.86 14.38
C ALA A 184 -7.35 10.19 14.24
N PRO A 185 -6.28 10.97 14.01
CA PRO A 185 -4.91 10.47 13.99
C PRO A 185 -4.57 9.68 15.26
N ALA A 186 -3.66 8.72 15.14
CA ALA A 186 -3.10 8.08 16.32
C ALA A 186 -2.22 9.06 17.11
N ALA A 187 -1.85 8.69 18.34
CA ALA A 187 -0.89 9.47 19.13
C ALA A 187 0.51 9.49 18.49
N LEU A 188 0.84 8.47 17.69
CA LEU A 188 2.04 8.42 16.86
C LEU A 188 1.68 7.84 15.47
N ASN A 189 2.09 8.53 14.42
CA ASN A 189 1.86 8.17 13.02
C ASN A 189 3.22 8.16 12.30
N LEU A 190 3.64 7.00 11.81
CA LEU A 190 4.85 6.84 11.01
C LEU A 190 4.48 7.00 9.53
N VAL A 191 4.93 8.10 8.94
CA VAL A 191 4.61 8.47 7.56
C VAL A 191 5.81 8.13 6.68
N PHE A 192 5.61 7.25 5.70
CA PHE A 192 6.67 6.73 4.82
C PHE A 192 6.99 7.69 3.66
N LEU A 193 6.86 8.99 3.91
CA LEU A 193 7.07 10.10 2.98
C LEU A 193 8.01 11.12 3.62
N PRO A 194 8.80 11.87 2.81
CA PRO A 194 9.41 13.12 3.27
C PRO A 194 8.33 14.12 3.65
N GLU A 195 8.63 14.96 4.65
CA GLU A 195 7.71 16.01 5.11
C GLU A 195 7.40 16.99 3.97
N GLU A 196 8.39 17.32 3.15
CA GLU A 196 8.27 18.28 2.04
C GLU A 196 7.41 17.75 0.89
N PHE A 197 7.17 16.42 0.85
CA PHE A 197 6.28 15.83 -0.14
C PHE A 197 4.83 15.85 0.33
N GLN A 198 4.58 15.92 1.64
CA GLN A 198 3.23 15.90 2.21
C GLN A 198 2.45 17.16 1.80
N LEU A 199 1.19 16.97 1.40
CA LEU A 199 0.29 18.09 1.13
C LEU A 199 -0.11 18.76 2.45
N GLU A 200 -0.11 20.09 2.45
CA GLU A 200 -0.43 20.90 3.64
C GLU A 200 0.43 20.51 4.85
N HIS A 201 1.72 20.18 4.63
CA HIS A 201 2.61 19.63 5.65
C HIS A 201 2.74 20.53 6.90
N GLU A 202 2.61 21.84 6.74
CA GLU A 202 2.59 22.83 7.82
C GLU A 202 1.43 22.65 8.82
N THR A 203 0.42 21.87 8.46
CA THR A 203 -0.72 21.57 9.33
C THR A 203 -0.48 20.41 10.29
N PHE A 204 0.58 19.62 10.08
CA PHE A 204 0.90 18.43 10.86
C PHE A 204 1.77 18.77 12.07
N ASP A 205 1.50 18.08 13.18
CA ASP A 205 2.15 18.30 14.46
C ASP A 205 3.07 17.12 14.85
N GLU A 206 3.57 17.15 16.09
CA GLU A 206 4.49 16.16 16.61
C GLU A 206 3.90 14.74 16.75
N ARG A 207 2.60 14.52 16.51
CA ARG A 207 2.04 13.16 16.39
C ARG A 207 2.50 12.46 15.12
N PHE A 208 3.04 13.20 14.14
CA PHE A 208 3.49 12.66 12.86
C PHE A 208 5.02 12.63 12.80
N ARG A 209 5.55 11.49 12.34
CA ARG A 209 6.97 11.30 12.07
C ARG A 209 7.13 10.91 10.61
N PHE A 210 7.56 11.89 9.81
CA PHE A 210 7.91 11.70 8.41
C PHE A 210 9.28 11.03 8.33
N ILE A 211 9.28 9.72 8.08
CA ILE A 211 10.49 8.88 8.07
C ILE A 211 10.99 8.60 6.66
N GLY A 212 10.33 9.15 5.64
CA GLY A 212 10.68 8.93 4.24
C GLY A 212 10.44 7.49 3.76
N PRO A 213 10.73 7.20 2.49
CA PRO A 213 10.69 5.84 1.98
C PRO A 213 11.80 4.99 2.58
N LEU A 214 11.43 3.76 2.96
CA LEU A 214 12.36 2.76 3.42
C LEU A 214 12.53 1.69 2.33
N LEU A 215 13.60 1.81 1.56
CA LEU A 215 13.88 0.90 0.44
C LEU A 215 14.34 -0.48 0.89
N GLY A 216 15.08 -0.54 2.01
CA GLY A 216 15.74 -1.75 2.51
C GLY A 216 16.66 -2.39 1.47
N ASP A 217 16.88 -3.69 1.61
CA ASP A 217 17.77 -4.49 0.75
C ASP A 217 17.21 -4.71 -0.66
N ARG A 218 15.94 -4.38 -0.91
CA ARG A 218 15.31 -4.49 -2.26
C ARG A 218 16.04 -3.65 -3.30
N ALA A 219 16.71 -2.60 -2.85
CA ALA A 219 17.53 -1.76 -3.71
C ALA A 219 18.82 -2.45 -4.15
N ASP A 220 19.30 -3.43 -3.39
CA ASP A 220 20.52 -4.21 -3.64
C ASP A 220 20.26 -5.55 -4.35
N GLU A 221 19.00 -5.86 -4.66
CA GLU A 221 18.65 -6.99 -5.51
C GLU A 221 19.34 -6.91 -6.88
N PRO A 222 19.78 -8.05 -7.44
CA PRO A 222 20.56 -8.04 -8.68
C PRO A 222 19.70 -7.63 -9.88
N TYR A 223 20.12 -6.55 -10.54
CA TYR A 223 19.62 -6.14 -11.84
C TYR A 223 20.73 -5.50 -12.66
N SER A 224 20.72 -5.69 -13.98
CA SER A 224 21.64 -5.03 -14.90
C SER A 224 20.94 -4.80 -16.24
N PRO A 225 21.02 -3.58 -16.80
CA PRO A 225 20.51 -3.32 -18.15
C PRO A 225 21.25 -4.19 -19.17
N ALA A 226 20.57 -4.61 -20.23
CA ALA A 226 21.14 -5.46 -21.26
C ALA A 226 22.23 -4.72 -22.09
N ASP A 227 22.03 -3.42 -22.33
CA ASP A 227 22.97 -2.57 -23.05
C ASP A 227 23.36 -1.35 -22.19
N PRO A 228 24.55 -1.30 -21.57
CA PRO A 228 24.94 -0.19 -20.70
C PRO A 228 25.10 1.16 -21.43
N GLN A 229 25.13 1.19 -22.76
CA GLN A 229 25.25 2.43 -23.54
C GLN A 229 23.90 3.07 -23.87
N ARG A 230 22.80 2.33 -23.73
CA ARG A 230 21.44 2.83 -24.00
C ARG A 230 20.78 3.36 -22.72
N PRO A 231 20.10 4.52 -22.75
CA PRO A 231 19.31 4.95 -21.61
C PRO A 231 18.18 3.94 -21.33
N LEU A 232 17.99 3.61 -20.05
CA LEU A 232 16.96 2.68 -19.60
C LEU A 232 15.66 3.43 -19.26
N LEU A 233 14.57 3.02 -19.88
CA LEU A 233 13.21 3.40 -19.52
C LEU A 233 12.58 2.27 -18.71
N PHE A 234 12.05 2.58 -17.53
CA PHE A 234 11.23 1.64 -16.77
C PHE A 234 9.74 1.97 -16.94
N ILE A 235 8.90 0.95 -17.12
CA ILE A 235 7.45 1.09 -17.26
C ILE A 235 6.77 0.13 -16.28
N SER A 236 5.97 0.65 -15.36
CA SER A 236 5.23 -0.14 -14.37
C SER A 236 3.97 0.57 -13.89
N LEU A 237 2.82 -0.10 -14.00
CA LEU A 237 1.53 0.39 -13.47
C LEU A 237 1.24 -0.11 -12.04
N GLY A 238 2.26 -0.63 -11.33
CA GLY A 238 2.10 -1.18 -9.99
C GLY A 238 1.44 -2.56 -9.99
N THR A 239 0.92 -2.98 -8.83
CA THR A 239 0.41 -4.34 -8.61
C THR A 239 -1.11 -4.46 -8.62
N ALA A 240 -1.83 -3.35 -8.43
CA ALA A 240 -3.29 -3.37 -8.28
C ALA A 240 -4.05 -3.06 -9.58
N PHE A 241 -3.70 -1.97 -10.27
CA PHE A 241 -4.45 -1.46 -11.44
C PHE A 241 -3.62 -1.53 -12.72
N ASN A 242 -3.12 -2.72 -13.06
CA ASN A 242 -2.15 -2.91 -14.14
C ASN A 242 -2.67 -3.71 -15.35
N GLU A 243 -3.92 -4.19 -15.35
CA GLU A 243 -4.52 -4.99 -16.43
C GLU A 243 -4.95 -4.12 -17.63
N ARG A 244 -3.96 -3.51 -18.30
CA ARG A 244 -4.14 -2.60 -19.44
C ARG A 244 -3.27 -3.00 -20.64
N PRO A 245 -3.59 -4.10 -21.34
CA PRO A 245 -2.78 -4.58 -22.47
C PRO A 245 -2.66 -3.53 -23.59
N GLU A 246 -3.67 -2.71 -23.81
CA GLU A 246 -3.64 -1.59 -24.76
C GLU A 246 -2.57 -0.55 -24.42
N PHE A 247 -2.39 -0.23 -23.15
CA PHE A 247 -1.36 0.72 -22.71
C PHE A 247 0.04 0.18 -23.00
N TYR A 248 0.30 -1.08 -22.67
CA TYR A 248 1.61 -1.69 -22.93
C TYR A 248 1.91 -1.84 -24.42
N ARG A 249 0.90 -2.14 -25.26
CA ARG A 249 1.07 -2.12 -26.72
C ARG A 249 1.43 -0.73 -27.23
N SER A 250 0.77 0.32 -26.74
CA SER A 250 1.12 1.70 -27.09
C SER A 250 2.54 2.06 -26.63
N CYS A 251 2.99 1.57 -25.47
CA CYS A 251 4.38 1.74 -25.04
C CYS A 251 5.37 1.02 -25.96
N ILE A 252 5.05 -0.21 -26.39
CA ILE A 252 5.85 -0.95 -27.37
C ILE A 252 5.96 -0.14 -28.66
N GLU A 253 4.84 0.29 -29.23
CA GLU A 253 4.81 1.09 -30.46
C GLU A 253 5.63 2.39 -30.33
N ALA A 254 5.50 3.10 -29.20
CA ALA A 254 6.16 4.38 -28.98
C ALA A 254 7.69 4.29 -28.82
N PHE A 255 8.21 3.17 -28.32
CA PHE A 255 9.64 3.00 -28.02
C PHE A 255 10.31 1.85 -28.78
N ALA A 256 9.60 1.18 -29.69
CA ALA A 256 10.16 0.09 -30.52
C ALA A 256 11.38 0.55 -31.30
N ASP A 257 11.27 1.71 -31.95
CA ASP A 257 12.33 2.36 -32.67
C ASP A 257 12.89 3.51 -31.83
N GLY A 258 14.15 3.42 -31.41
CA GLY A 258 14.77 4.50 -30.67
C GLY A 258 16.06 4.15 -29.94
N PRO A 259 16.61 5.13 -29.20
CA PRO A 259 17.83 4.94 -28.43
C PRO A 259 17.62 4.18 -27.12
N TRP A 260 16.37 4.04 -26.67
CA TRP A 260 16.05 3.46 -25.36
C TRP A 260 16.16 1.94 -25.38
N GLN A 261 16.51 1.38 -24.22
CA GLN A 261 16.12 0.03 -23.83
C GLN A 261 15.00 0.14 -22.79
N VAL A 262 14.07 -0.81 -22.78
CA VAL A 262 12.86 -0.72 -21.96
C VAL A 262 12.75 -1.94 -21.06
N ALA A 263 12.63 -1.71 -19.75
CA ALA A 263 12.17 -2.73 -18.80
C ALA A 263 10.69 -2.47 -18.50
N MET A 264 9.82 -3.44 -18.81
CA MET A 264 8.37 -3.27 -18.73
C MET A 264 7.73 -4.35 -17.84
N SER A 265 7.18 -3.93 -16.71
CA SER A 265 6.47 -4.79 -15.75
C SER A 265 4.97 -4.79 -16.05
N VAL A 266 4.42 -5.95 -16.42
CA VAL A 266 3.00 -6.07 -16.87
C VAL A 266 2.08 -6.79 -15.88
N GLY A 267 2.60 -7.25 -14.74
CA GLY A 267 1.83 -7.99 -13.75
C GLY A 267 1.44 -9.40 -14.20
N TRP A 268 0.65 -10.10 -13.38
CA TRP A 268 0.30 -11.51 -13.57
C TRP A 268 -0.99 -11.75 -14.35
N ARG A 269 -1.81 -10.72 -14.57
CA ARG A 269 -3.17 -10.84 -15.12
C ARG A 269 -3.27 -10.74 -16.65
N ILE A 270 -2.23 -10.23 -17.32
CA ILE A 270 -2.20 -10.04 -18.77
C ILE A 270 -1.61 -11.28 -19.45
N ASP A 271 -2.12 -11.78 -20.56
CA ASP A 271 -1.33 -12.73 -21.35
C ASP A 271 -0.24 -11.97 -22.14
N LEU A 272 1.02 -12.42 -22.05
CA LEU A 272 2.12 -11.79 -22.81
C LEU A 272 1.89 -11.88 -24.32
N ALA A 273 1.16 -12.90 -24.79
CA ALA A 273 0.78 -13.00 -26.19
C ALA A 273 -0.14 -11.85 -26.66
N GLU A 274 -0.89 -11.21 -25.76
CA GLU A 274 -1.75 -10.05 -26.10
C GLU A 274 -0.94 -8.79 -26.43
N LEU A 275 0.35 -8.76 -26.10
CA LEU A 275 1.23 -7.63 -26.35
C LEU A 275 1.74 -7.57 -27.80
N GLY A 276 1.55 -8.64 -28.58
CA GLY A 276 2.03 -8.72 -29.96
C GLY A 276 3.54 -8.99 -30.04
N GLU A 277 4.18 -8.49 -31.10
CA GLU A 277 5.62 -8.62 -31.29
C GLU A 277 6.38 -7.70 -30.33
N ILE A 278 7.27 -8.27 -29.53
CA ILE A 278 8.08 -7.54 -28.55
C ILE A 278 9.47 -7.29 -29.15
N PRO A 279 9.89 -6.03 -29.35
CA PRO A 279 11.21 -5.70 -29.90
C PRO A 279 12.35 -6.21 -29.00
N PRO A 280 13.56 -6.50 -29.55
CA PRO A 280 14.69 -6.97 -28.76
C PRO A 280 15.23 -5.94 -27.75
N THR A 281 14.83 -4.67 -27.88
CA THR A 281 15.13 -3.59 -26.93
C THR A 281 14.23 -3.61 -25.69
N PHE A 282 13.21 -4.48 -25.65
CA PHE A 282 12.27 -4.62 -24.54
C PHE A 282 12.55 -5.88 -23.73
N ASP A 283 12.70 -5.69 -22.43
CA ASP A 283 12.65 -6.74 -21.41
C ASP A 283 11.28 -6.68 -20.73
N VAL A 284 10.37 -7.57 -21.14
CA VAL A 284 9.00 -7.62 -20.62
C VAL A 284 8.88 -8.76 -19.61
N ARG A 285 8.52 -8.42 -18.37
CA ARG A 285 8.38 -9.41 -17.28
C ARG A 285 7.11 -9.20 -16.49
N ARG A 286 6.74 -10.23 -15.73
CA ARG A 286 5.63 -10.19 -14.76
C ARG A 286 5.91 -9.23 -13.61
N SER A 287 7.16 -9.22 -13.15
CA SER A 287 7.64 -8.33 -12.09
C SER A 287 9.14 -8.09 -12.25
N PHE A 288 9.61 -7.03 -11.59
CA PHE A 288 11.02 -6.68 -11.48
C PHE A 288 11.36 -6.34 -10.02
N PRO A 289 12.64 -6.46 -9.63
CA PRO A 289 13.16 -5.81 -8.42
C PRO A 289 13.15 -4.29 -8.63
N GLN A 290 11.98 -3.67 -8.51
CA GLN A 290 11.73 -2.30 -8.96
C GLN A 290 12.77 -1.28 -8.45
N PRO A 291 13.12 -1.23 -7.15
CA PRO A 291 14.17 -0.32 -6.68
C PRO A 291 15.52 -0.52 -7.38
N ALA A 292 15.95 -1.77 -7.61
CA ALA A 292 17.18 -2.06 -8.34
C ALA A 292 17.11 -1.59 -9.80
N VAL A 293 15.97 -1.75 -10.48
CA VAL A 293 15.77 -1.22 -11.84
C VAL A 293 15.83 0.30 -11.86
N LEU A 294 15.14 0.96 -10.92
CA LEU A 294 15.06 2.42 -10.82
C LEU A 294 16.44 3.07 -10.58
N ARG A 295 17.37 2.39 -9.90
CA ARG A 295 18.78 2.84 -9.78
C ARG A 295 19.46 3.05 -11.14
N HIS A 296 19.11 2.27 -12.15
CA HIS A 296 19.66 2.36 -13.50
C HIS A 296 18.78 3.20 -14.44
N ALA A 297 17.47 3.27 -14.20
CA ALA A 297 16.53 3.96 -15.06
C ALA A 297 16.85 5.47 -15.19
N LYS A 298 16.71 6.00 -16.39
CA LYS A 298 16.79 7.45 -16.69
C LYS A 298 15.41 8.09 -16.74
N ALA A 299 14.37 7.30 -17.01
CA ALA A 299 12.99 7.74 -16.98
C ALA A 299 12.09 6.62 -16.44
N PHE A 300 10.97 7.01 -15.84
CA PHE A 300 9.97 6.09 -15.30
C PHE A 300 8.58 6.50 -15.77
N VAL A 301 7.88 5.58 -16.44
CA VAL A 301 6.45 5.70 -16.74
C VAL A 301 5.69 4.87 -15.71
N SER A 302 4.85 5.57 -14.93
CA SER A 302 4.19 5.00 -13.77
C SER A 302 2.75 5.49 -13.62
N HIS A 303 1.94 4.68 -12.95
CA HIS A 303 0.64 5.07 -12.40
C HIS A 303 0.74 6.05 -11.20
N ALA A 304 1.96 6.42 -10.79
CA ALA A 304 2.26 7.32 -9.67
C ALA A 304 1.75 6.87 -8.30
N GLY A 305 1.57 5.57 -8.09
CA GLY A 305 1.36 5.03 -6.74
C GLY A 305 2.50 5.39 -5.80
N MET A 306 2.16 5.67 -4.54
CA MET A 306 3.05 6.36 -3.61
C MET A 306 4.40 5.68 -3.44
N ASN A 307 4.44 4.37 -3.22
CA ASN A 307 5.71 3.64 -3.09
C ASN A 307 6.58 3.77 -4.33
N SER A 308 6.01 3.61 -5.53
CA SER A 308 6.76 3.74 -6.78
C SER A 308 7.31 5.16 -6.96
N THR A 309 6.52 6.17 -6.60
CA THR A 309 6.96 7.58 -6.63
C THR A 309 8.11 7.80 -5.66
N MET A 310 7.99 7.34 -4.42
CA MET A 310 9.04 7.51 -3.42
C MET A 310 10.31 6.72 -3.75
N GLU A 311 10.19 5.49 -4.27
CA GLU A 311 11.31 4.70 -4.74
C GLU A 311 12.06 5.40 -5.88
N PHE A 312 11.34 6.02 -6.83
CA PHE A 312 11.97 6.76 -7.93
C PHE A 312 12.67 8.03 -7.47
N VAL A 313 12.00 8.86 -6.65
CA VAL A 313 12.56 10.11 -6.11
C VAL A 313 13.78 9.84 -5.22
N SER A 314 13.84 8.68 -4.56
CA SER A 314 15.01 8.28 -3.76
C SER A 314 16.29 8.09 -4.58
N PHE A 315 16.20 7.80 -5.88
CA PHE A 315 17.36 7.54 -6.75
C PHE A 315 17.65 8.65 -7.77
N ARG A 316 16.72 9.58 -7.99
CA ARG A 316 16.79 10.59 -9.06
C ARG A 316 16.19 11.93 -8.64
N THR A 317 16.76 13.00 -9.18
CA THR A 317 16.25 14.38 -9.10
C THR A 317 15.56 14.84 -10.39
N GLU A 318 15.37 13.95 -11.37
CA GLU A 318 14.87 14.28 -12.71
C GLU A 318 13.53 13.59 -13.04
N THR A 319 12.88 14.07 -14.10
CA THR A 319 11.44 13.99 -14.40
C THR A 319 10.81 12.59 -14.29
N MET A 320 9.77 12.49 -13.44
CA MET A 320 8.78 11.40 -13.45
C MET A 320 7.65 11.78 -14.41
N ASN A 321 7.40 10.97 -15.45
CA ASN A 321 6.24 11.17 -16.30
C ASN A 321 5.10 10.30 -15.77
N VAL A 322 4.16 10.96 -15.09
CA VAL A 322 2.89 10.36 -14.68
C VAL A 322 1.95 10.42 -15.87
N ILE A 323 1.62 9.29 -16.47
CA ILE A 323 0.57 9.22 -17.47
C ILE A 323 -0.73 8.97 -16.70
N ASN A 324 -1.49 10.03 -16.46
CA ASN A 324 -2.86 9.93 -15.97
C ASN A 324 -3.76 9.71 -17.20
N THR A 325 -4.19 8.47 -17.44
CA THR A 325 -5.16 8.10 -18.50
C THR A 325 -6.48 7.68 -17.90
#